data_AF-A0A2G5QKA9-F1
#
_entry.id   AF-A0A2G5QKA9-F1
#
_cell.length_a   1.000
_cell.length_b   1.000
_cell.length_c   1.000
_cell.angle_alpha   90.00
_cell.angle_beta   90.00
_cell.angle_gamma   90.00
#
_symmetry.space_group_name_H-M   'P 1'
#
loop_
_entity.id
_entity.type
_entity.pdbx_description
1 polymer ?
#
loop_
_entity_poly.entity_id
_entity_poly.type
_entity_poly.pdbx_seq_one_letter_code
_entity_poly.pdbx_strand_id
1 'polypeptide(L)'
;MSVEQDGLSAVPARAAEAAASLEALKAPAERAARSIDEAFARAGTSLARSLARAASDGQVSLAELARAVLGAAGAALKGGGLGEALTKSFSGARADGGPVLPGGSYLVGERGPEVFRPAAAGSIEPAGAGGISVTVNVQGGEVGGLVRSDAQLAQALARAVSLGAQKL
;
A
#
# COMPACT_ATOMS: atom_id res chain seq x y z
N MET A 1 48.45 36.68 19.93
CA MET A 1 47.12 36.67 19.30
C MET A 1 47.33 36.37 17.82
N SER A 2 47.43 35.09 17.43
CA SER A 2 47.88 34.69 16.08
C SER A 2 47.33 33.31 15.71
N VAL A 3 46.00 33.16 15.73
CA VAL A 3 45.31 31.92 15.35
C VAL A 3 44.17 32.28 14.40
N GLU A 4 44.47 32.79 13.21
CA GLU A 4 43.41 33.05 12.20
C GLU A 4 43.89 33.02 10.73
N GLN A 5 45.08 32.50 10.42
CA GLN A 5 45.57 32.40 9.04
C GLN A 5 45.52 30.97 8.45
N ASP A 6 45.27 29.95 9.27
CA ASP A 6 45.33 28.54 8.87
C ASP A 6 44.03 28.03 8.20
N GLY A 7 42.92 28.76 8.37
CA GLY A 7 41.62 28.40 7.81
C GLY A 7 41.45 28.71 6.32
N LEU A 8 42.05 29.81 5.83
CA LEU A 8 41.89 30.27 4.44
C LEU A 8 42.78 29.52 3.45
N SER A 9 43.96 29.04 3.88
CA SER A 9 44.89 28.24 3.07
C SER A 9 44.41 26.80 2.85
N ALA A 10 43.54 26.28 3.72
CA ALA A 10 42.99 24.93 3.65
C ALA A 10 41.75 24.79 2.75
N VAL A 11 41.10 25.90 2.40
CA VAL A 11 39.92 25.93 1.51
C VAL A 11 40.19 25.31 0.13
N PRO A 12 41.27 25.66 -0.61
CA PRO A 12 41.52 25.06 -1.92
C PRO A 12 41.77 23.55 -1.84
N ALA A 13 42.43 23.06 -0.78
CA ALA A 13 42.64 21.63 -0.57
C ALA A 13 41.33 20.88 -0.31
N ARG A 14 40.46 21.43 0.56
CA ARG A 14 39.13 20.85 0.83
C ARG A 14 38.21 20.90 -0.40
N ALA A 15 38.30 21.94 -1.22
CA ALA A 15 37.55 22.04 -2.47
C ALA A 15 37.99 20.98 -3.49
N ALA A 16 39.30 20.71 -3.58
CA ALA A 16 39.83 19.65 -4.44
C ALA A 16 39.38 18.25 -3.96
N GLU A 17 39.37 18.01 -2.65
CA GLU A 17 38.90 16.76 -2.05
C GLU A 17 37.37 16.55 -2.20
N ALA A 18 36.60 17.63 -2.06
CA ALA A 18 35.16 17.63 -2.34
C ALA A 18 34.87 17.35 -3.83
N ALA A 19 35.65 17.93 -4.75
CA ALA A 19 35.52 17.66 -6.18
C ALA A 19 35.85 16.21 -6.53
N ALA A 20 36.90 15.63 -5.92
CA ALA A 20 37.27 14.24 -6.12
C ALA A 20 36.19 13.27 -5.60
N SER A 21 35.60 13.57 -4.44
CA SER A 21 34.50 12.76 -3.88
C SER A 21 33.21 12.87 -4.69
N LEU A 22 32.88 14.05 -5.24
CA LEU A 22 31.80 14.22 -6.21
C LEU A 22 32.02 13.43 -7.50
N GLU A 23 33.25 13.40 -8.02
CA GLU A 23 33.58 12.62 -9.22
C GLU A 23 33.45 11.12 -8.96
N ALA A 24 33.85 10.65 -7.77
CA ALA A 24 33.69 9.26 -7.37
C ALA A 24 32.21 8.84 -7.26
N LEU A 25 31.29 9.77 -6.99
CA LEU A 25 29.85 9.52 -6.88
C LEU A 25 29.13 9.45 -8.23
N LYS A 26 29.69 10.01 -9.31
CA LYS A 26 29.06 9.99 -10.65
C LYS A 26 28.80 8.57 -11.14
N ALA A 27 29.80 7.69 -11.12
CA ALA A 27 29.66 6.34 -11.66
C ALA A 27 28.61 5.48 -10.90
N PRO A 28 28.55 5.48 -9.55
CA PRO A 28 27.44 4.88 -8.81
C PRO A 28 26.08 5.51 -9.13
N ALA A 29 26.00 6.83 -9.25
CA ALA A 29 24.76 7.53 -9.55
C ALA A 29 24.22 7.19 -10.96
N GLU A 30 25.10 7.11 -11.96
CA GLU A 30 24.73 6.67 -13.32
C GLU A 30 24.23 5.23 -13.36
N ARG A 31 24.88 4.32 -12.61
CA ARG A 31 24.42 2.93 -12.48
C ARG A 31 23.04 2.85 -11.82
N ALA A 32 22.83 3.65 -10.77
CA ALA A 32 21.53 3.74 -10.11
C ALA A 32 20.46 4.28 -11.08
N ALA A 33 20.74 5.36 -11.80
CA ALA A 33 19.84 5.93 -12.79
C ALA A 33 19.45 4.91 -13.88
N ARG A 34 20.43 4.20 -14.45
CA ARG A 34 20.15 3.15 -15.44
C ARG A 34 19.30 2.01 -14.87
N SER A 35 19.57 1.59 -13.64
CA SER A 35 18.76 0.54 -12.99
C SER A 35 17.31 0.97 -12.76
N ILE A 36 17.10 2.25 -12.45
CA ILE A 36 15.77 2.84 -12.29
C ILE A 36 15.06 2.88 -13.65
N ASP A 37 15.71 3.39 -14.70
CA ASP A 37 15.15 3.44 -16.05
C ASP A 37 14.75 2.04 -16.56
N GLU A 38 15.59 1.04 -16.35
CA GLU A 38 15.28 -0.34 -16.71
C GLU A 38 14.08 -0.91 -15.93
N ALA A 39 13.98 -0.60 -14.64
CA ALA A 39 12.85 -1.02 -13.81
C ALA A 39 11.55 -0.37 -14.29
N PHE A 40 11.57 0.94 -14.57
CA PHE A 40 10.42 1.67 -15.10
C PHE A 40 10.00 1.17 -16.48
N ALA A 41 10.94 0.92 -17.39
CA ALA A 41 10.65 0.38 -18.72
C ALA A 41 9.97 -1.00 -18.64
N ARG A 42 10.47 -1.89 -17.76
CA ARG A 42 9.86 -3.21 -17.52
C ARG A 42 8.46 -3.09 -16.91
N ALA A 43 8.30 -2.24 -15.91
CA ALA A 43 7.00 -1.99 -15.27
C ALA A 43 5.97 -1.44 -16.27
N GLY A 44 6.35 -0.44 -17.07
CA GLY A 44 5.51 0.15 -18.10
C GLY A 44 5.08 -0.88 -19.15
N THR A 45 6.00 -1.74 -19.61
CA THR A 45 5.69 -2.81 -20.56
C THR A 45 4.72 -3.84 -19.97
N SER A 46 4.85 -4.16 -18.68
CA SER A 46 3.91 -5.04 -17.99
C SER A 46 2.52 -4.41 -17.87
N LEU A 47 2.46 -3.14 -17.47
CA LEU A 47 1.20 -2.39 -17.34
C LEU A 47 0.48 -2.26 -18.67
N ALA A 48 1.19 -1.89 -19.74
CA ALA A 48 0.63 -1.79 -21.09
C ALA A 48 0.03 -3.12 -21.55
N ARG A 49 0.70 -4.24 -21.25
CA ARG A 49 0.21 -5.59 -21.59
C ARG A 49 -1.05 -5.95 -20.78
N SER A 50 -1.06 -5.67 -19.48
CA SER A 50 -2.22 -5.88 -18.62
C SER A 50 -3.42 -5.04 -19.05
N LEU A 51 -3.20 -3.76 -19.40
CA LEU A 51 -4.24 -2.86 -19.90
C LEU A 51 -4.76 -3.30 -21.27
N ALA A 52 -3.89 -3.71 -22.19
CA ALA A 52 -4.31 -4.23 -23.50
C ALA A 52 -5.15 -5.51 -23.35
N ARG A 53 -4.78 -6.39 -22.42
CA ARG A 53 -5.57 -7.60 -22.12
C ARG A 53 -6.91 -7.26 -21.51
N ALA A 54 -6.93 -6.37 -20.52
CA ALA A 54 -8.15 -5.92 -19.86
C ALA A 54 -9.10 -5.15 -20.80
N ALA A 55 -8.57 -4.36 -21.74
CA ALA A 55 -9.36 -3.68 -22.76
C ALA A 55 -9.95 -4.68 -23.77
N SER A 56 -9.23 -5.76 -24.06
CA SER A 56 -9.71 -6.83 -24.97
C SER A 56 -10.75 -7.74 -24.32
N ASP A 57 -10.64 -7.98 -23.01
CA ASP A 57 -11.53 -8.88 -22.26
C ASP A 57 -12.66 -8.14 -21.51
N GLY A 58 -12.62 -6.81 -21.47
CA GLY A 58 -13.67 -5.96 -20.90
C GLY A 58 -13.78 -6.00 -19.37
N GLN A 59 -12.91 -6.71 -18.65
CA GLN A 59 -12.97 -6.85 -17.20
C GLN A 59 -11.59 -6.67 -16.57
N VAL A 60 -11.29 -5.47 -16.04
CA VAL A 60 -10.24 -5.35 -15.00
C VAL A 60 -10.88 -5.86 -13.72
N SER A 61 -10.60 -7.11 -13.33
CA SER A 61 -11.03 -7.56 -12.01
C SER A 61 -10.18 -6.91 -10.93
N LEU A 62 -10.79 -6.55 -9.80
CA LEU A 62 -10.08 -5.99 -8.65
C LEU A 62 -8.95 -6.93 -8.15
N ALA A 63 -9.12 -8.23 -8.38
CA ALA A 63 -8.14 -9.27 -8.10
C ALA A 63 -6.89 -9.19 -8.99
N GLU A 64 -7.03 -8.83 -10.27
CA GLU A 64 -5.88 -8.64 -11.16
C GLU A 64 -5.09 -7.38 -10.81
N LEU A 65 -5.79 -6.31 -10.42
CA LEU A 65 -5.16 -5.07 -9.97
C LEU A 65 -4.38 -5.30 -8.66
N ALA A 66 -4.98 -6.02 -7.71
CA ALA A 66 -4.29 -6.47 -6.50
C ALA A 66 -3.06 -7.33 -6.82
N ARG A 67 -3.18 -8.28 -7.76
CA ARG A 67 -2.07 -9.17 -8.13
C ARG A 67 -0.94 -8.44 -8.85
N ALA A 68 -1.25 -7.45 -9.68
CA ALA A 68 -0.26 -6.59 -10.32
C ALA A 68 0.49 -5.71 -9.31
N VAL A 69 -0.21 -5.13 -8.34
CA VAL A 69 0.39 -4.35 -7.24
C VAL A 69 1.27 -5.22 -6.36
N LEU A 70 0.79 -6.40 -5.94
CA LEU A 70 1.60 -7.37 -5.17
C LEU A 70 2.81 -7.86 -5.95
N GLY A 71 2.68 -8.08 -7.26
CA GLY A 71 3.78 -8.48 -8.13
C GLY A 71 4.84 -7.39 -8.26
N ALA A 72 4.43 -6.13 -8.43
CA ALA A 72 5.32 -4.98 -8.48
C ALA A 72 6.04 -4.73 -7.13
N ALA A 73 5.33 -4.84 -6.01
CA ALA A 73 5.90 -4.73 -4.67
C ALA A 73 6.89 -5.88 -4.38
N GLY A 74 6.54 -7.11 -4.77
CA GLY A 74 7.42 -8.27 -4.65
C GLY A 74 8.67 -8.16 -5.52
N ALA A 75 8.55 -7.61 -6.73
CA ALA A 75 9.69 -7.35 -7.61
C ALA A 75 10.60 -6.24 -7.09
N ALA A 76 10.04 -5.19 -6.48
CA ALA A 76 10.80 -4.13 -5.81
C ALA A 76 11.58 -4.64 -4.58
N LEU A 77 11.00 -5.59 -3.84
CA LEU A 77 11.66 -6.26 -2.70
C LEU A 77 12.76 -7.24 -3.14
N LYS A 78 12.62 -7.86 -4.31
CA LYS A 78 13.53 -8.92 -4.80
C LYS A 78 14.57 -8.44 -5.81
N GLY A 79 14.43 -7.21 -6.33
CA GLY A 79 15.08 -6.76 -7.57
C GLY A 79 16.14 -5.66 -7.47
N GLY A 80 16.41 -5.04 -6.32
CA GLY A 80 17.58 -4.16 -6.23
C GLY A 80 17.52 -3.11 -5.12
N GLY A 81 18.65 -2.97 -4.41
CA GLY A 81 19.17 -1.79 -3.70
C GLY A 81 18.26 -1.00 -2.77
N LEU A 82 17.10 -0.55 -3.25
CA LEU A 82 16.09 0.18 -2.50
C LEU A 82 15.38 -0.70 -1.48
N GLY A 83 15.06 -1.96 -1.82
CA GLY A 83 14.54 -2.93 -0.86
C GLY A 83 15.54 -3.22 0.26
N GLU A 84 16.83 -3.28 -0.06
CA GLU A 84 17.90 -3.50 0.91
C GLU A 84 18.21 -2.25 1.75
N ALA A 85 18.09 -1.05 1.17
CA ALA A 85 18.26 0.22 1.87
C ALA A 85 17.07 0.54 2.80
N LEU A 86 15.84 0.24 2.37
CA LEU A 86 14.65 0.33 3.22
C LEU A 86 14.65 -0.74 4.31
N THR A 87 15.04 -1.98 4.02
CA THR A 87 15.10 -3.05 5.03
C THR A 87 16.28 -2.88 6.01
N LYS A 88 17.37 -2.23 5.60
CA LYS A 88 18.46 -1.83 6.52
C LYS A 88 18.10 -0.62 7.39
N SER A 89 17.25 0.29 6.90
CA SER A 89 16.85 1.49 7.65
C SER A 89 15.59 1.28 8.48
N PHE A 90 14.71 0.38 8.05
CA PHE A 90 13.48 0.00 8.75
C PHE A 90 13.49 -1.51 8.98
N SER A 91 13.58 -1.90 10.25
CA SER A 91 13.63 -3.29 10.72
C SER A 91 12.28 -4.04 10.58
N GLY A 92 11.38 -3.54 9.73
CA GLY A 92 10.09 -4.12 9.39
C GLY A 92 8.89 -3.24 9.76
N ALA A 93 7.78 -3.47 9.06
CA ALA A 93 6.48 -2.98 9.49
C ALA A 93 6.05 -3.71 10.77
N ARG A 94 5.42 -2.98 11.68
CA ARG A 94 4.88 -3.44 12.97
C ARG A 94 3.43 -2.95 13.16
N ALA A 95 2.71 -2.78 12.04
CA ALA A 95 1.31 -2.39 12.05
C ALA A 95 0.44 -3.44 12.78
N ASP A 96 0.74 -4.72 12.59
CA ASP A 96 0.07 -5.83 13.29
C ASP A 96 0.74 -6.20 14.64
N GLY A 97 1.68 -5.36 15.11
CA GLY A 97 2.47 -5.60 16.30
C GLY A 97 3.75 -6.43 16.09
N GLY A 98 4.32 -6.91 17.19
CA GLY A 98 5.48 -7.79 17.24
C GLY A 98 6.68 -7.25 18.03
N PRO A 99 7.72 -8.06 18.24
CA PRO A 99 8.88 -7.69 19.04
C PRO A 99 9.70 -6.58 18.38
N VAL A 100 10.26 -5.74 19.23
CA VAL A 100 11.10 -4.59 18.88
C VAL A 100 12.39 -4.60 19.70
N LEU A 101 13.48 -4.18 19.06
CA LEU A 101 14.80 -4.11 19.63
C LEU A 101 15.30 -2.67 19.64
N PRO A 102 16.12 -2.29 20.64
CA PRO A 102 16.69 -0.96 20.70
C PRO A 102 17.58 -0.67 19.49
N GLY A 103 17.55 0.56 19.00
CA GLY A 103 18.28 0.99 17.80
C GLY A 103 17.61 0.65 16.46
N GLY A 104 16.50 -0.10 16.47
CA GLY A 104 15.67 -0.32 15.30
C GLY A 104 14.73 0.86 15.01
N SER A 105 14.41 1.07 13.73
CA SER A 105 13.29 1.92 13.32
C SER A 105 12.20 1.05 12.73
N TYR A 106 10.99 1.15 13.27
CA TYR A 106 9.85 0.33 12.88
C TYR A 106 8.75 1.22 12.32
N LEU A 107 8.10 0.80 11.25
CA LEU A 107 6.93 1.51 10.72
C LEU A 107 5.67 0.96 11.40
N VAL A 108 4.93 1.78 12.13
CA VAL A 108 3.70 1.45 12.86
C VAL A 108 2.54 2.29 12.33
N GLY A 109 1.30 1.88 12.60
CA GLY A 109 0.14 2.77 12.45
C GLY A 109 -1.00 2.21 11.60
N GLU A 110 -2.10 1.94 12.27
CA GLU A 110 -3.43 1.66 11.71
C GLU A 110 -4.16 2.93 11.21
N ARG A 111 -3.63 4.13 11.52
CA ARG A 111 -4.14 5.44 11.08
C ARG A 111 -3.21 6.19 10.11
N GLY A 112 -2.20 5.51 9.57
CA GLY A 112 -1.19 6.09 8.68
C GLY A 112 0.23 5.71 9.09
N PRO A 113 1.22 5.90 8.20
CA PRO A 113 2.60 5.47 8.43
C PRO A 113 3.31 6.35 9.48
N GLU A 114 3.43 5.84 10.70
CA GLU A 114 4.19 6.43 11.80
C GLU A 114 5.51 5.66 12.01
N VAL A 115 6.56 6.33 12.51
CA VAL A 115 7.86 5.68 12.78
C VAL A 115 8.08 5.55 14.28
N PHE A 116 8.29 4.33 14.73
CA PHE A 116 8.58 3.99 16.11
C PHE A 116 10.07 3.61 16.29
N ARG A 117 10.73 4.24 17.26
CA ARG A 117 12.14 4.01 17.61
C ARG A 117 12.29 3.72 19.11
N PRO A 118 12.30 2.45 19.53
CA PRO A 118 12.35 2.11 20.94
C PRO A 118 13.75 2.30 21.52
N ALA A 119 13.81 2.83 22.74
CA ALA A 119 15.05 2.97 23.51
C ALA A 119 15.46 1.66 24.24
N ALA A 120 14.52 0.75 24.46
CA ALA A 120 14.71 -0.55 25.11
C ALA A 120 13.96 -1.65 24.35
N ALA A 121 14.35 -2.91 24.55
CA ALA A 121 13.66 -4.04 23.93
C ALA A 121 12.23 -4.19 24.49
N GLY A 122 11.29 -4.61 23.65
CA GLY A 122 9.89 -4.78 24.02
C GLY A 122 9.05 -5.40 22.91
N SER A 123 7.72 -5.26 22.98
CA SER A 123 6.80 -5.60 21.89
C SER A 123 5.83 -4.46 21.62
N ILE A 124 5.39 -4.36 20.37
CA ILE A 124 4.24 -3.56 19.98
C ILE A 124 3.04 -4.51 20.01
N GLU A 125 2.05 -4.20 20.83
CA GLU A 125 0.78 -4.92 20.83
C GLU A 125 -0.26 -4.05 20.13
N PRO A 126 -0.99 -4.57 19.12
CA PRO A 126 -2.09 -3.84 18.53
C PRO A 126 -3.13 -3.59 19.62
N ALA A 127 -3.50 -2.32 19.83
CA ALA A 127 -4.63 -1.98 20.69
C ALA A 127 -5.86 -2.59 20.02
N GLY A 128 -6.36 -3.70 20.58
CA GLY A 128 -7.16 -4.69 19.88
C GLY A 128 -8.15 -4.09 18.89
N ALA A 129 -8.25 -4.72 17.71
CA ALA A 129 -9.28 -4.44 16.73
C ALA A 129 -10.61 -4.30 17.46
N GLY A 130 -11.03 -3.04 17.67
CA GLY A 130 -12.34 -2.71 18.20
C GLY A 130 -13.30 -3.16 17.13
N GLY A 131 -13.70 -4.43 17.21
CA GLY A 131 -14.61 -5.05 16.26
C GLY A 131 -15.81 -4.14 16.16
N ILE A 132 -16.09 -3.67 14.94
CA ILE A 132 -17.30 -2.90 14.69
C ILE A 132 -18.46 -3.88 14.89
N SER A 133 -19.05 -3.87 16.08
CA SER A 133 -20.29 -4.59 16.33
C SER A 133 -21.43 -3.79 15.70
N VAL A 134 -21.77 -4.11 14.45
CA VAL A 134 -22.98 -3.58 13.82
C VAL A 134 -24.17 -4.37 14.37
N THR A 135 -24.79 -3.87 15.43
CA THR A 135 -26.06 -4.40 15.93
C THR A 135 -27.19 -3.92 15.02
N VAL A 136 -27.65 -4.76 14.09
CA VAL A 136 -28.83 -4.47 13.27
C VAL A 136 -30.08 -4.92 14.04
N ASN A 137 -30.76 -3.96 14.67
CA ASN A 137 -32.08 -4.20 15.23
C ASN A 137 -33.11 -4.21 14.09
N VAL A 138 -33.46 -5.40 13.60
CA VAL A 138 -34.61 -5.56 12.73
C VAL A 138 -35.84 -5.66 13.62
N GLN A 139 -36.45 -4.53 13.94
CA GLN A 139 -37.82 -4.54 14.44
C GLN A 139 -38.71 -5.10 13.32
N GLY A 140 -39.14 -6.36 13.48
CA GLY A 140 -40.20 -6.92 12.67
C GLY A 140 -41.41 -6.01 12.80
N GLY A 141 -41.77 -5.34 11.71
CA GLY A 141 -42.93 -4.46 11.65
C GLY A 141 -44.17 -5.18 12.16
N GLU A 142 -44.99 -4.44 12.89
CA GLU A 142 -46.19 -4.88 13.60
C GLU A 142 -46.99 -5.97 12.86
N VAL A 143 -47.69 -6.82 13.61
CA VAL A 143 -48.55 -7.91 13.08
C VAL A 143 -49.57 -7.40 12.03
N GLY A 144 -49.87 -6.08 11.98
CA GLY A 144 -50.67 -5.43 10.93
C GLY A 144 -49.98 -5.27 9.56
N GLY A 145 -48.66 -5.42 9.47
CA GLY A 145 -47.89 -5.44 8.21
C GLY A 145 -48.02 -6.76 7.45
N LEU A 146 -48.25 -7.87 8.16
CA LEU A 146 -48.58 -9.16 7.54
C LEU A 146 -49.95 -9.10 6.85
N VAL A 147 -50.96 -8.52 7.50
CA VAL A 147 -52.29 -8.31 6.90
C VAL A 147 -52.22 -7.43 5.64
N ARG A 148 -51.33 -6.44 5.63
CA ARG A 148 -51.08 -5.59 4.46
C ARG A 148 -50.34 -6.33 3.34
N SER A 149 -49.48 -7.29 3.69
CA SER A 149 -48.78 -8.17 2.75
C SER A 149 -49.72 -9.18 2.11
N ASP A 150 -50.70 -9.72 2.84
CA ASP A 150 -51.70 -10.66 2.29
C ASP A 150 -52.52 -10.04 1.17
N ALA A 151 -52.96 -8.80 1.33
CA ALA A 151 -53.68 -8.08 0.26
C ALA A 151 -52.78 -7.84 -0.97
N GLN A 152 -51.50 -7.53 -0.76
CA GLN A 152 -50.53 -7.34 -1.84
C GLN A 152 -50.20 -8.65 -2.56
N LEU A 153 -50.06 -9.75 -1.81
CA LEU A 153 -49.85 -11.11 -2.33
C LEU A 153 -51.07 -11.62 -3.09
N ALA A 154 -52.27 -11.40 -2.56
CA ALA A 154 -53.52 -11.76 -3.23
C ALA A 154 -53.68 -11.01 -4.57
N GLN A 155 -53.35 -9.72 -4.61
CA GLN A 155 -53.35 -8.95 -5.85
C GLN A 155 -52.25 -9.40 -6.84
N ALA A 156 -51.06 -9.74 -6.34
CA ALA A 156 -49.98 -10.27 -7.18
C ALA A 156 -50.35 -11.62 -7.79
N LEU A 157 -50.95 -12.50 -6.99
CA LEU A 157 -51.45 -13.81 -7.43
C LEU A 157 -52.60 -13.65 -8.43
N ALA A 158 -53.59 -12.79 -8.15
CA ALA A 158 -54.70 -12.54 -9.05
C ALA A 158 -54.24 -12.02 -10.43
N ARG A 159 -53.22 -11.13 -10.45
CA ARG A 159 -52.59 -10.67 -11.68
C ARG A 159 -51.82 -11.79 -12.41
N ALA A 160 -51.11 -12.64 -11.68
CA ALA A 160 -50.38 -13.75 -12.27
C ALA A 160 -51.34 -14.77 -12.92
N VAL A 161 -52.47 -15.07 -12.26
CA VAL A 161 -53.50 -15.97 -12.78
C VAL A 161 -54.20 -15.38 -14.00
N SER A 162 -54.57 -14.09 -13.98
CA SER A 162 -55.21 -13.47 -15.14
C SER A 162 -54.30 -13.42 -16.37
N LEU A 163 -53.00 -13.20 -16.18
CA LEU A 163 -52.00 -13.26 -17.25
C LEU A 163 -51.77 -14.69 -17.76
N GLY A 164 -51.86 -15.70 -16.89
CA GLY A 164 -51.79 -17.11 -17.29
C GLY A 164 -53.01 -17.55 -18.10
N ALA A 165 -54.21 -17.09 -17.71
CA ALA A 165 -55.46 -17.40 -18.40
C ALA A 165 -55.60 -16.73 -19.78
N GLN A 166 -54.87 -15.64 -20.05
CA GLN A 166 -54.82 -14.98 -21.36
C GLN A 166 -53.78 -15.59 -22.32
N LYS A 167 -52.90 -16.47 -21.83
CA LYS A 167 -51.84 -17.12 -22.62
C LYS A 167 -52.17 -18.57 -23.02
N LEU A 168 -53.40 -19.02 -22.76
CA LEU A 168 -53.98 -20.27 -23.25
C LEU A 168 -55.10 -19.94 -24.24
#